data_AF-A0A4Q3DV43-F1
#
_entry.id   AF-A0A4Q3DV43-F1
#
_cell.length_a   1.000
_cell.length_b   1.000
_cell.length_c   1.000
_cell.angle_alpha   90.00
_cell.angle_beta   90.00
_cell.angle_gamma   90.00
#
_symmetry.space_group_name_H-M   'P 1'
#
loop_
_entity.id
_entity.type
_entity.pdbx_description
1 polymer ?
#
loop_
_entity_poly.entity_id
_entity_poly.type
_entity_poly.pdbx_seq_one_letter_code
_entity_poly.pdbx_strand_id
1 'polypeptide(L)' 'MSDYKSKLGGLADRLKKEEPKMPIQEVSPVKDKVVEKEPEGQLNVWIPKTLLKKMKTYGVNQEKSQKDITILALEKYLSE' A
#
# COMPACT_ATOMS: atom_id res chain seq x y z
N MET A 1 18.20 -27.13 49.52
CA MET A 1 18.96 -27.68 48.37
C MET A 1 18.12 -28.60 47.46
N SER A 2 17.01 -29.17 47.94
CA SER A 2 16.08 -30.00 47.15
C SER A 2 15.31 -29.22 46.07
N ASP A 3 14.92 -27.97 46.36
CA ASP A 3 14.10 -27.15 45.46
C ASP A 3 14.80 -26.66 44.20
N TYR A 4 16.13 -26.64 44.19
CA TYR A 4 16.90 -26.19 43.03
C TYR A 4 16.94 -27.29 41.95
N LYS A 5 17.10 -28.54 42.38
CA LYS A 5 17.17 -29.70 41.49
C LYS A 5 15.81 -30.01 40.86
N SER A 6 14.71 -29.79 41.59
CA SER A 6 13.36 -29.94 41.05
C SER A 6 13.02 -28.88 40.01
N LYS A 7 13.43 -27.62 40.22
CA LYS A 7 13.25 -26.53 39.24
C LYS A 7 14.05 -26.76 37.96
N LEU A 8 15.27 -27.29 38.05
CA LEU A 8 16.09 -27.64 36.88
C LEU A 8 15.52 -28.80 36.06
N GLY A 9 15.01 -29.85 36.73
CA GLY A 9 14.33 -30.96 36.05
C GLY A 9 13.08 -30.51 35.31
N GLY A 10 12.24 -29.68 35.96
CA GLY A 10 11.04 -29.12 35.34
C GLY A 10 11.34 -28.18 34.16
N LEU A 11 12.46 -27.46 34.18
CA LEU A 11 12.90 -26.60 33.07
C LEU A 11 13.35 -27.44 31.86
N ALA A 12 14.12 -28.50 32.10
CA ALA A 12 14.60 -29.40 31.05
C ALA A 12 13.45 -30.14 30.36
N ASP A 13 12.40 -30.50 31.10
CA ASP A 13 11.22 -31.13 30.53
C ASP A 13 10.35 -30.15 29.71
N ARG A 14 10.26 -28.88 30.10
CA ARG A 14 9.55 -27.86 29.31
C ARG A 14 10.28 -27.53 28.01
N LEU A 15 11.61 -27.38 28.05
CA LEU A 15 12.46 -27.13 26.87
C LEU A 15 12.38 -28.25 25.82
N LYS A 16 12.13 -29.49 26.23
CA LYS A 16 12.01 -30.63 25.29
C LYS A 16 10.61 -30.79 24.69
N LYS A 17 9.57 -30.32 25.38
CA LYS A 17 8.17 -30.56 25.01
C LYS A 17 7.49 -29.35 24.38
N GLU A 18 7.91 -28.13 24.73
CA GLU A 18 7.35 -26.91 24.17
C GLU A 18 8.15 -26.53 22.92
N GLU A 19 7.51 -26.61 21.76
CA GLU A 19 8.04 -25.99 20.56
C GLU A 19 8.18 -24.47 20.81
N PRO A 20 9.32 -23.86 20.49
CA PRO A 20 9.51 -22.43 20.71
C PRO A 20 8.50 -21.66 19.85
N LYS A 21 7.46 -21.12 20.51
CA LYS A 21 6.55 -20.18 19.88
C LYS A 21 7.35 -18.93 19.54
N MET A 22 7.75 -18.80 18.28
CA MET A 22 8.29 -17.54 17.80
C MET A 22 7.21 -16.46 18.00
N PRO A 23 7.56 -15.27 18.51
CA PRO A 23 6.63 -14.15 18.56
C PRO A 23 6.34 -13.73 17.12
N ILE A 24 5.35 -14.36 16.51
CA ILE A 24 4.92 -14.04 15.16
C ILE A 24 4.07 -12.77 15.28
N GLN A 25 4.53 -11.70 14.64
CA GLN A 25 3.81 -10.44 14.67
C GLN A 25 2.62 -10.56 13.73
N GLU A 26 1.43 -10.74 14.30
CA GLU A 26 0.17 -10.74 13.56
C GLU A 26 -0.14 -9.31 13.09
N VAL A 27 0.18 -9.02 11.83
CA VAL A 27 -0.20 -7.74 11.20
C VAL A 27 -1.58 -7.89 10.56
N SER A 28 -2.55 -7.16 11.11
CA SER A 28 -3.84 -6.98 10.47
C SER A 28 -3.71 -5.91 9.39
N PRO A 29 -4.18 -6.14 8.15
CA PRO A 29 -4.24 -5.08 7.15
C PRO A 29 -5.09 -3.94 7.72
N VAL A 30 -4.51 -2.75 7.78
CA VAL A 30 -5.31 -1.55 8.02
C VAL A 30 -6.24 -1.47 6.81
N LYS A 31 -7.53 -1.71 7.04
CA LYS A 31 -8.53 -1.48 6.00
C LYS A 31 -8.52 0.01 5.76
N ASP A 32 -7.80 0.43 4.71
CA ASP A 32 -7.90 1.78 4.22
C ASP A 32 -9.38 2.07 4.05
N LYS A 33 -9.83 3.20 4.64
CA LYS A 33 -11.20 3.67 4.46
C LYS A 33 -11.42 3.71 2.96
N VAL A 34 -12.32 2.86 2.48
CA VAL A 34 -12.74 2.86 1.08
C VAL A 34 -13.42 4.21 0.88
N VAL A 35 -12.64 5.21 0.46
CA VAL A 35 -13.19 6.43 -0.12
C VAL A 35 -13.93 5.93 -1.34
N GLU A 36 -15.26 6.01 -1.31
CA GLU A 36 -16.09 5.70 -2.47
C GLU A 36 -15.61 6.59 -3.62
N LYS A 37 -14.83 5.99 -4.51
CA LYS A 37 -14.41 6.64 -5.74
C LYS A 37 -15.63 6.71 -6.63
N GLU A 38 -15.89 7.87 -7.22
CA GLU A 38 -16.88 7.98 -8.28
C GLU A 38 -16.57 6.96 -9.39
N PRO A 39 -17.59 6.44 -10.09
CA PRO A 39 -17.40 5.47 -11.16
C PRO A 39 -16.50 6.07 -12.25
N GLU A 40 -15.24 5.63 -12.30
CA GLU A 40 -14.27 6.06 -13.31
C GLU A 40 -14.57 5.39 -14.67
N GLY A 41 -14.66 6.18 -15.74
CA GLY A 41 -14.68 5.69 -17.13
C GLY A 41 -13.28 5.64 -17.74
N GLN A 42 -12.99 4.62 -18.56
CA GLN A 42 -11.72 4.55 -19.30
C GLN A 42 -11.82 5.34 -20.62
N LEU A 43 -10.91 6.30 -20.80
CA LEU A 43 -10.76 7.06 -22.04
C LEU A 43 -9.50 6.62 -22.79
N ASN A 44 -9.66 6.06 -23.99
CA ASN A 44 -8.55 5.65 -24.86
C ASN A 44 -8.46 6.60 -26.06
N VAL A 45 -7.36 7.37 -26.16
CA VAL A 45 -7.16 8.36 -27.23
C VAL A 45 -5.77 8.21 -27.85
N TRP A 46 -5.71 8.32 -29.17
CA TRP A 46 -4.47 8.47 -29.90
C TRP A 46 -4.07 9.94 -29.96
N ILE A 47 -2.94 10.29 -29.32
CA ILE A 47 -2.43 11.66 -29.28
C ILE A 47 -1.01 11.75 -29.85
N PRO A 48 -0.60 12.90 -30.40
CA PRO A 48 0.76 13.10 -30.89
C PRO A 48 1.81 12.86 -29.79
N LYS A 49 2.90 12.16 -30.14
CA LYS A 49 3.99 11.84 -29.20
C LYS A 49 4.62 13.10 -28.59
N THR A 50 4.67 14.20 -29.34
CA THR A 50 5.17 15.50 -28.89
C THR A 50 4.31 16.08 -27.77
N LEU A 51 2.98 15.96 -27.88
CA LEU A 51 2.03 16.43 -26.89
C LEU A 51 2.09 15.58 -25.61
N LEU A 52 2.16 14.25 -25.76
CA LEU A 52 2.33 13.34 -24.62
C LEU A 52 3.60 13.64 -23.81
N LYS A 53 4.72 13.96 -24.48
CA LYS A 53 5.97 14.36 -23.81
C LYS A 53 5.78 15.64 -23.01
N LYS A 54 5.18 16.68 -23.61
CA LYS A 54 4.90 17.96 -22.93
C LYS A 54 4.01 17.76 -21.70
N MET A 55 2.95 16.95 -21.83
CA MET A 55 2.05 16.62 -20.73
C MET A 55 2.79 15.95 -19.57
N LYS A 56 3.67 14.98 -19.86
CA LYS A 56 4.50 14.31 -18.84
C LYS A 56 5.45 15.28 -18.14
N THR A 57 6.15 16.12 -18.89
CA THR A 57 7.04 17.14 -18.30
C THR A 57 6.27 18.10 -17.40
N TYR A 58 5.09 18.54 -17.84
CA TYR A 58 4.22 19.39 -17.03
C TYR A 58 3.77 18.70 -15.73
N GLY A 59 3.39 17.42 -15.80
CA GLY A 59 3.00 16.64 -14.63
C GLY A 59 4.12 16.46 -13.61
N VAL A 60 5.37 16.27 -14.08
CA VAL A 60 6.54 16.23 -13.19
C VAL A 60 6.76 17.58 -12.49
N ASN A 61 6.66 18.69 -13.23
CA ASN A 61 6.92 20.02 -12.67
C ASN A 61 5.86 20.47 -11.65
N GLN A 62 4.63 20.00 -11.79
CA GLN A 62 3.48 20.45 -11.00
C GLN A 62 2.98 19.39 -10.02
N GLU A 63 3.69 18.27 -9.89
CA GLU A 63 3.31 17.11 -9.06
C GLU A 63 1.87 16.61 -9.33
N LYS A 64 1.43 16.66 -10.60
CA LYS A 64 0.10 16.21 -11.01
C LYS A 64 0.16 14.90 -11.78
N SER A 65 -0.83 14.03 -11.55
CA SER A 65 -0.95 12.82 -12.34
C SER A 65 -1.41 13.15 -13.77
N GLN A 66 -1.13 12.23 -14.70
CA GLN A 66 -1.63 12.36 -16.07
C GLN A 66 -3.15 12.39 -16.12
N LYS A 67 -3.83 11.67 -15.20
CA LYS A 67 -5.29 11.68 -15.08
C LYS A 67 -5.79 13.08 -14.72
N ASP A 68 -5.23 13.69 -13.69
CA ASP A 68 -5.66 15.02 -13.21
C ASP A 68 -5.47 16.10 -14.29
N ILE A 69 -4.35 16.04 -15.02
CA ILE A 69 -4.10 16.97 -16.12
C ILE A 69 -5.12 16.78 -17.24
N THR A 70 -5.48 15.53 -17.54
CA THR A 70 -6.46 15.21 -18.58
C THR A 70 -7.85 15.69 -18.17
N ILE A 71 -8.25 15.46 -16.91
CA ILE A 71 -9.53 15.92 -16.36
C ILE A 71 -9.60 17.45 -16.43
N LEU A 72 -8.58 18.16 -15.92
CA LEU A 72 -8.54 19.62 -15.95
C LEU A 72 -8.62 20.20 -17.37
N ALA A 73 -7.94 19.56 -18.33
CA ALA A 73 -8.00 19.99 -19.72
C ALA A 73 -9.40 19.78 -20.33
N LEU A 74 -10.05 18.65 -20.02
CA LEU A 74 -11.40 18.34 -20.49
C LEU A 74 -12.45 19.25 -19.85
N GLU A 75 -12.38 19.47 -18.53
CA GLU A 75 -13.27 20.39 -17.81
C GLU A 75 -13.14 21.81 -18.36
N LYS A 76 -11.92 22.28 -18.60
CA LYS A 76 -11.68 23.60 -19.17
C LYS A 76 -12.21 23.71 -20.60
N TYR A 77 -12.06 22.67 -21.41
CA TYR A 77 -12.57 22.66 -22.78
C TYR A 77 -14.10 22.61 -22.85
N LEU A 78 -14.75 21.92 -21.91
CA LEU A 78 -16.22 21.80 -21.82
C LEU A 78 -16.90 22.99 -21.12
N SER A 79 -16.13 23.89 -20.51
CA SER A 79 -16.62 25.11 -19.86
C SER A 79 -16.43 26.38 -20.70
N GLU A 80 -15.78 26.28 -21.85
CA GLU A 80 -15.87 27.25 -22.96
C GLU A 80 -17.21 27.12 -23.68
#